data_AF-A0A7D5RV27-F1
#
_entry.id   AF-A0A7D5RV27-F1
#
_cell.length_a   1.000
_cell.length_b   1.000
_cell.length_c   1.000
_cell.angle_alpha   90.00
_cell.angle_beta   90.00
_cell.angle_gamma   90.00
#
_symmetry.space_group_name_H-M   'P 1'
#
loop_
_entity.id
_entity.type
_entity.pdbx_description
1 polymer ?
#
loop_
_entity_poly.entity_id
_entity_poly.type
_entity_poly.pdbx_seq_one_letter_code
_entity_poly.pdbx_strand_id
1 'polypeptide(L)'
;MNSIHKSTFSRVESFSLSENFTYRMALWNHATNSRLKPLVARILGFACGAFVALGDFLIHAALSVCKSLIAVSILPFKCCFPIPQDLKLSSSFVHLIYAVRSLFQVAILPFACLLNPDRAYRICEHNRYEEVKIKEMEHALIAQKMDQIKAEFTSKEKTVESQRITLTDLGNKLERSEHSLHQENQTQIEKIKNLQNENDHLKDKIRNLKNNLPEIHSDESHENEIIANFQQQLQESNERCASIQEKSSKLIQMSMN
;
A
#
# COMPACT_ATOMS: atom_id res chain seq x y z
N MET A 1 -10.99 30.95 35.46
CA MET A 1 -10.41 31.45 34.20
C MET A 1 -11.47 31.36 33.13
N ASN A 2 -11.88 32.51 32.60
CA ASN A 2 -13.01 32.65 31.69
C ASN A 2 -12.73 31.90 30.38
N SER A 3 -13.59 30.92 30.07
CA SER A 3 -13.73 30.37 28.73
C SER A 3 -14.07 31.54 27.80
N ILE A 4 -13.10 31.95 26.99
CA ILE A 4 -13.34 32.83 25.86
C ILE A 4 -14.31 32.06 24.97
N HIS A 5 -15.59 32.40 25.04
CA HIS A 5 -16.60 31.91 24.12
C HIS A 5 -16.06 32.13 22.70
N LYS A 6 -15.59 31.05 22.06
CA LYS A 6 -15.41 31.02 20.61
C LYS A 6 -16.79 31.34 20.04
N SER A 7 -16.99 32.58 19.62
CA SER A 7 -18.22 33.02 18.98
C SER A 7 -18.23 32.41 17.58
N THR A 8 -18.64 31.15 17.50
CA THR A 8 -18.97 30.54 16.21
C THR A 8 -20.15 31.34 15.66
N PHE A 9 -19.93 32.04 14.55
CA PHE A 9 -21.00 32.71 13.82
C PHE A 9 -22.09 31.69 13.48
N SER A 10 -23.35 32.08 13.57
CA SER A 10 -24.45 31.22 13.14
C SER A 10 -24.35 30.96 11.63
N ARG A 11 -25.04 29.92 11.14
CA ARG A 11 -25.07 29.61 9.69
C ARG A 11 -25.53 30.80 8.84
N VAL A 12 -26.44 31.61 9.39
CA VAL A 12 -26.97 32.80 8.72
C VAL A 12 -25.95 33.92 8.75
N GLU A 13 -25.24 34.11 9.87
CA GLU A 13 -24.15 35.08 9.99
C GLU A 13 -22.96 34.74 9.09
N SER A 14 -22.70 33.46 8.80
CA SER A 14 -21.61 33.03 7.91
C SER A 14 -21.97 32.97 6.42
N PHE A 15 -23.21 33.31 6.03
CA PHE A 15 -23.65 33.18 4.65
C PHE A 15 -23.08 34.33 3.79
N SER A 16 -22.48 34.01 2.64
CA SER A 16 -22.12 34.97 1.59
C SER A 16 -22.22 34.32 0.20
N LEU A 17 -22.94 34.97 -0.71
CA LEU A 17 -23.00 34.65 -2.13
C LEU A 17 -21.68 34.99 -2.83
N SER A 18 -21.07 36.12 -2.48
CA SER A 18 -19.80 36.59 -3.07
C SER A 18 -18.68 35.61 -2.76
N GLU A 19 -18.61 35.10 -1.52
CA GLU A 19 -17.67 34.05 -1.13
C GLU A 19 -17.89 32.76 -1.94
N ASN A 20 -19.12 32.26 -2.01
CA ASN A 20 -19.42 31.04 -2.76
C ASN A 20 -19.13 31.18 -4.26
N PHE A 21 -19.49 32.32 -4.85
CA PHE A 21 -19.26 32.60 -6.26
C PHE A 21 -17.75 32.67 -6.57
N THR A 22 -17.00 33.41 -5.78
CA THR A 22 -15.55 33.57 -5.98
C THR A 22 -14.78 32.28 -5.73
N TYR A 23 -15.22 31.44 -4.79
CA TYR A 23 -14.70 30.08 -4.61
C TYR A 23 -14.86 29.24 -5.88
N ARG A 24 -16.04 29.27 -6.50
CA ARG A 24 -16.29 28.55 -7.77
C ARG A 24 -15.41 29.07 -8.91
N MET A 25 -15.20 30.38 -8.98
CA MET A 25 -14.30 30.98 -9.98
C MET A 25 -12.83 30.61 -9.74
N ALA A 26 -12.38 30.57 -8.49
CA ALA A 26 -11.04 30.11 -8.13
C ALA A 26 -10.82 28.64 -8.53
N LEU A 27 -11.78 27.75 -8.23
CA LEU A 27 -11.71 26.35 -8.66
C LEU A 27 -11.66 26.19 -10.19
N TRP A 28 -12.45 26.98 -10.93
CA TRP A 28 -12.40 26.96 -12.40
C TRP A 28 -11.11 27.54 -12.96
N ASN A 29 -10.46 28.47 -12.24
CA ASN A 29 -9.17 29.02 -12.61
C ASN A 29 -8.03 27.99 -12.49
N HIS A 30 -8.14 27.00 -11.59
CA HIS A 30 -7.15 25.92 -11.41
C HIS A 30 -7.47 24.60 -12.13
N ALA A 31 -8.63 24.50 -12.79
CA ALA A 31 -9.04 23.27 -13.44
C ALA A 31 -8.10 22.91 -14.61
N THR A 32 -7.35 21.81 -14.47
CA THR A 32 -6.29 21.37 -15.40
C THR A 32 -6.78 20.88 -16.77
N ASN A 33 -8.09 20.62 -16.91
CA ASN A 33 -8.63 19.94 -18.09
C ASN A 33 -8.86 20.83 -19.32
N SER A 34 -8.68 22.16 -19.25
CA SER A 34 -8.76 23.03 -20.43
C SER A 34 -8.17 24.43 -20.18
N ARG A 35 -7.34 24.91 -21.11
CA ARG A 35 -6.71 26.24 -21.08
C ARG A 35 -7.70 27.41 -21.17
N LEU A 36 -8.95 27.16 -21.58
CA LEU A 36 -9.98 28.20 -21.70
C LEU A 36 -10.72 28.48 -20.38
N LYS A 37 -10.73 27.52 -19.44
CA LYS A 37 -11.46 27.67 -18.17
C LYS A 37 -10.99 28.84 -17.31
N PRO A 38 -9.67 29.14 -17.19
CA PRO A 38 -9.20 30.32 -16.47
C PRO A 38 -9.69 31.64 -17.07
N LEU A 39 -9.72 31.74 -18.40
CA LEU A 39 -10.22 32.92 -19.10
C LEU A 39 -11.72 33.10 -18.84
N VAL A 40 -12.50 32.02 -18.97
CA VAL A 40 -13.94 32.02 -18.72
C VAL A 40 -14.25 32.40 -17.27
N ALA A 41 -13.51 31.86 -16.29
CA ALA A 41 -13.69 32.19 -14.87
C ALA A 41 -13.47 33.69 -14.59
N ARG A 42 -12.48 34.31 -15.24
CA ARG A 42 -12.19 35.74 -15.11
C ARG A 42 -13.27 36.61 -15.76
N ILE A 43 -13.69 36.29 -16.97
CA ILE A 43 -14.73 37.04 -17.69
C ILE A 43 -16.07 36.93 -16.95
N LEU A 44 -16.45 35.72 -16.55
CA LEU A 44 -17.69 35.50 -15.79
C LEU A 44 -17.60 36.17 -14.41
N GLY A 45 -16.45 36.09 -13.75
CA GLY A 45 -16.18 36.77 -12.49
C GLY A 45 -16.30 38.30 -12.58
N PHE A 46 -15.82 38.89 -13.68
CA PHE A 46 -15.97 40.32 -13.96
C PHE A 46 -17.43 40.70 -14.25
N ALA A 47 -18.09 39.95 -15.13
CA ALA A 47 -19.46 40.24 -15.55
C ALA A 47 -20.47 40.08 -14.40
N CYS A 48 -20.32 39.03 -13.59
CA CYS A 48 -21.27 38.70 -12.53
C CYS A 48 -20.87 39.23 -11.14
N GLY A 49 -19.59 39.58 -10.92
CA GLY A 49 -19.08 39.94 -9.59
C GLY A 49 -19.83 41.08 -8.92
N ALA A 50 -20.16 42.13 -9.67
CA ALA A 50 -20.92 43.28 -9.15
C ALA A 50 -22.34 42.89 -8.70
N PHE A 51 -23.02 42.04 -9.49
CA PHE A 51 -24.37 41.57 -9.19
C PHE A 51 -24.40 40.66 -7.97
N VAL A 52 -23.40 39.78 -7.83
CA VAL A 52 -23.30 38.90 -6.67
C VAL A 52 -23.02 39.69 -5.39
N ALA A 53 -22.10 40.66 -5.43
CA ALA A 53 -21.82 41.56 -4.30
C ALA A 53 -23.03 42.42 -3.93
N LEU A 54 -23.79 42.89 -4.93
CA LEU A 54 -25.03 43.61 -4.70
C LEU A 54 -26.10 42.71 -4.07
N GLY A 55 -26.18 41.45 -4.49
CA GLY A 55 -27.04 40.43 -3.86
C GLY A 55 -26.70 40.22 -2.38
N ASP A 56 -25.42 40.10 -2.05
CA ASP A 56 -24.97 40.00 -0.65
C ASP A 56 -25.31 41.25 0.16
N PHE A 57 -25.11 42.44 -0.42
CA PHE A 57 -25.52 43.69 0.22
C PHE A 57 -27.00 43.69 0.56
N LEU A 58 -27.87 43.32 -0.39
CA LEU A 58 -29.32 43.32 -0.19
C LEU A 58 -29.74 42.30 0.86
N ILE A 59 -29.20 41.09 0.81
CA ILE A 59 -29.51 40.02 1.79
C ILE A 59 -29.12 40.46 3.20
N HIS A 60 -27.89 40.96 3.37
CA HIS A 60 -27.41 41.37 4.68
C HIS A 60 -28.06 42.65 5.20
N ALA A 61 -28.38 43.61 4.32
CA ALA A 61 -29.15 44.80 4.69
C ALA A 61 -30.55 44.41 5.19
N ALA A 62 -31.25 43.52 4.44
CA ALA A 62 -32.56 43.02 4.84
C ALA A 62 -32.49 42.25 6.17
N LEU A 63 -31.52 41.36 6.35
CA LEU A 63 -31.32 40.64 7.60
C LEU A 63 -31.00 41.57 8.78
N SER A 64 -30.18 42.59 8.57
CA SER A 64 -29.86 43.60 9.59
C SER A 64 -31.12 44.34 10.03
N VAL A 65 -31.94 44.81 9.09
CA VAL A 65 -33.19 45.55 9.40
C VAL A 65 -34.19 44.63 10.10
N CYS A 66 -34.49 43.46 9.52
CA CYS A 66 -35.46 42.52 10.09
C CYS A 66 -35.05 42.03 11.48
N LYS A 67 -33.78 41.64 11.66
CA LYS A 67 -33.29 41.20 12.97
C LYS A 67 -33.26 42.35 13.97
N SER A 68 -32.97 43.59 13.57
CA SER A 68 -33.02 44.74 14.47
C SER A 68 -34.44 45.02 14.96
N LEU A 69 -35.43 44.99 14.07
CA LEU A 69 -36.84 45.17 14.43
C LEU A 69 -37.31 44.09 15.41
N ILE A 70 -36.98 42.82 15.14
CA ILE A 70 -37.32 41.71 16.03
C ILE A 70 -36.58 41.86 17.37
N ALA A 71 -35.28 42.12 17.35
CA ALA A 71 -34.44 42.22 18.55
C ALA A 71 -34.88 43.36 19.49
N VAL A 72 -35.32 44.50 18.94
CA VAL A 72 -35.90 45.61 19.72
C VAL A 72 -37.26 45.22 20.29
N SER A 73 -38.09 44.53 19.51
CA SER A 73 -39.44 44.11 19.93
C SER A 73 -39.41 43.07 21.07
N ILE A 74 -38.40 42.19 21.08
CA ILE A 74 -38.23 41.17 22.12
C ILE A 74 -37.37 41.63 23.29
N LEU A 75 -36.70 42.79 23.18
CA LEU A 75 -35.80 43.32 24.22
C LEU A 75 -36.45 43.43 25.61
N PRO A 76 -37.73 43.85 25.74
CA PRO A 76 -38.40 43.92 27.05
C PRO A 76 -38.58 42.55 27.72
N PHE A 77 -38.62 41.47 26.93
CA PHE A 77 -38.84 40.11 27.42
C PHE A 77 -37.55 39.36 27.75
N LYS A 78 -36.38 39.98 27.52
CA LYS A 78 -35.05 39.39 27.76
C LYS A 78 -34.83 39.01 29.23
N CYS A 79 -35.49 39.70 30.16
CA CYS A 79 -35.41 39.38 31.60
C CYS A 79 -36.18 38.12 31.98
N CYS A 80 -37.18 37.71 31.17
CA CYS A 80 -38.07 36.59 31.48
C CYS A 80 -37.74 35.32 30.68
N PHE A 81 -37.09 35.45 29.51
CA PHE A 81 -36.78 34.31 28.63
C PHE A 81 -35.40 34.42 27.97
N PRO A 82 -34.65 33.31 27.84
CA PRO A 82 -33.38 33.30 27.13
C PRO A 82 -33.62 33.54 25.62
N ILE A 83 -33.00 34.60 25.09
CA ILE A 83 -33.11 34.97 23.67
C ILE A 83 -32.05 34.20 22.84
N PRO A 84 -32.45 33.48 21.77
CA PRO A 84 -31.54 32.85 20.82
C PRO A 84 -30.48 33.82 20.28
N GLN A 85 -29.26 33.33 20.03
CA GLN A 85 -28.14 34.17 19.57
C GLN A 85 -28.44 34.95 18.28
N ASP A 86 -29.14 34.34 17.34
CA ASP A 86 -29.55 34.94 16.06
C ASP A 86 -30.52 36.12 16.21
N LEU A 87 -31.18 36.24 17.36
CA LEU A 87 -32.15 37.30 17.67
C LEU A 87 -31.55 38.38 18.58
N LYS A 88 -30.27 38.25 18.95
CA LYS A 88 -29.55 39.31 19.66
C LYS A 88 -29.21 40.44 18.70
N LEU A 89 -29.22 41.68 19.20
CA LEU A 89 -28.77 42.85 18.44
C LEU A 89 -27.34 42.70 17.86
N SER A 90 -26.48 41.91 18.52
CA SER A 90 -25.14 41.60 18.02
C SER A 90 -25.18 40.89 16.66
N SER A 91 -26.17 40.04 16.42
CA SER A 91 -26.35 39.34 15.14
C SER A 91 -26.74 40.32 14.02
N SER A 92 -27.63 41.27 14.32
CA SER A 92 -27.98 42.35 13.37
C SER A 92 -26.76 43.18 12.98
N PHE A 93 -25.90 43.49 13.96
CA PHE A 93 -24.70 44.29 13.72
C PHE A 93 -23.68 43.56 12.83
N VAL A 94 -23.56 42.24 12.97
CA VAL A 94 -22.74 41.42 12.06
C VAL A 94 -23.23 41.55 10.61
N HIS A 95 -24.54 41.44 10.39
CA HIS A 95 -25.11 41.64 9.05
C HIS A 95 -24.94 43.08 8.54
N LEU A 96 -25.01 44.10 9.40
CA LEU A 96 -24.74 45.48 8.99
C LEU A 96 -23.29 45.64 8.48
N ILE A 97 -22.31 45.10 9.21
CA ILE A 97 -20.90 45.12 8.80
C ILE A 97 -20.74 44.44 7.43
N TYR A 98 -21.36 43.28 7.23
CA TYR A 98 -21.28 42.56 5.97
C TYR A 98 -22.02 43.25 4.83
N ALA A 99 -23.12 43.96 5.09
CA ALA A 99 -23.76 44.80 4.10
C ALA A 99 -22.80 45.91 3.64
N VAL A 100 -22.20 46.66 4.58
CA VAL A 100 -21.23 47.72 4.26
C VAL A 100 -20.03 47.16 3.49
N ARG A 101 -19.47 46.02 3.91
CA ARG A 101 -18.39 45.34 3.20
C ARG A 101 -18.80 44.96 1.78
N SER A 102 -19.98 44.36 1.61
CA SER A 102 -20.51 43.93 0.31
C SER A 102 -20.72 45.11 -0.63
N LEU A 103 -21.13 46.27 -0.10
CA LEU A 103 -21.24 47.52 -0.87
C LEU A 103 -19.90 47.94 -1.49
N PHE A 104 -18.80 47.87 -0.72
CA PHE A 104 -17.46 48.11 -1.28
C PHE A 104 -17.05 47.05 -2.29
N GLN A 105 -17.44 45.79 -2.07
CA GLN A 105 -17.17 44.70 -2.99
C GLN A 105 -17.89 44.86 -4.34
N VAL A 106 -19.01 45.59 -4.44
CA VAL A 106 -19.65 45.87 -5.74
C VAL A 106 -18.66 46.51 -6.72
N ALA A 107 -17.83 47.44 -6.25
CA ALA A 107 -16.84 48.11 -7.07
C ALA A 107 -15.56 47.26 -7.25
N ILE A 108 -15.10 46.59 -6.20
CA ILE A 108 -13.76 45.96 -6.18
C ILE A 108 -13.79 44.55 -6.78
N LEU A 109 -14.86 43.79 -6.54
CA LEU A 109 -14.94 42.37 -6.84
C LEU A 109 -14.82 42.02 -8.33
N PRO A 110 -15.47 42.75 -9.27
CA PRO A 110 -15.30 42.51 -10.70
C PRO A 110 -13.83 42.52 -11.14
N PHE A 111 -13.07 43.53 -10.70
CA PHE A 111 -11.67 43.69 -11.05
C PHE A 111 -10.79 42.67 -10.34
N ALA A 112 -11.09 42.35 -9.08
CA ALA A 112 -10.38 41.30 -8.35
C ALA A 112 -10.53 39.96 -9.06
N CYS A 113 -11.74 39.60 -9.49
CA CYS A 113 -12.01 38.38 -10.25
C CYS A 113 -11.33 38.38 -11.63
N LEU A 114 -11.29 39.53 -12.31
CA LEU A 114 -10.63 39.65 -13.62
C LEU A 114 -9.12 39.42 -13.53
N LEU A 115 -8.47 39.98 -12.51
CA LEU A 115 -7.02 39.88 -12.32
C LEU A 115 -6.61 38.52 -11.76
N ASN A 116 -7.26 38.09 -10.68
CA ASN A 116 -6.93 36.86 -9.97
C ASN A 116 -8.14 36.36 -9.14
N PRO A 117 -8.89 35.37 -9.65
CA PRO A 117 -10.01 34.76 -8.94
C PRO A 117 -9.69 34.24 -7.53
N ASP A 118 -8.47 33.74 -7.29
CA ASP A 118 -8.05 33.29 -5.95
C ASP A 118 -7.92 34.45 -4.97
N ARG A 119 -7.42 35.59 -5.45
CA ARG A 119 -7.34 36.80 -4.64
C ARG A 119 -8.73 37.36 -4.35
N ALA A 120 -9.64 37.30 -5.32
CA ALA A 120 -11.03 37.68 -5.14
C ALA A 120 -11.72 36.83 -4.06
N TYR A 121 -11.50 35.50 -4.08
CA TYR A 121 -12.01 34.61 -3.04
C TYR A 121 -11.52 35.01 -1.63
N ARG A 122 -10.22 35.26 -1.47
CA ARG A 122 -9.66 35.71 -0.17
C ARG A 122 -10.20 37.08 0.30
N ILE A 123 -10.59 37.96 -0.63
CA ILE A 123 -11.22 39.25 -0.31
C ILE A 123 -12.68 39.08 0.11
N CYS A 124 -13.36 38.04 -0.39
CA CYS A 124 -14.76 37.76 -0.08
C CYS A 124 -14.96 36.80 1.09
N GLU A 125 -13.93 36.08 1.51
CA GLU A 125 -13.98 35.16 2.65
C GLU A 125 -14.40 35.90 3.93
N HIS A 126 -15.57 35.55 4.46
CA HIS A 126 -16.18 36.27 5.58
C HIS A 126 -15.61 35.83 6.93
N ASN A 127 -15.19 34.57 7.10
CA ASN A 127 -14.49 34.08 8.32
C ASN A 127 -13.91 32.64 8.19
N ARG A 128 -13.44 32.23 7.00
CA ARG A 128 -13.05 30.82 6.75
C ARG A 128 -11.56 30.52 6.63
N TYR A 129 -10.71 31.48 6.98
CA TYR A 129 -9.25 31.32 6.85
C TYR A 129 -8.69 30.13 7.62
N GLU A 130 -9.40 29.61 8.63
CA GLU A 130 -9.02 28.38 9.34
C GLU A 130 -9.74 27.14 8.78
N GLU A 131 -11.06 27.13 8.62
CA GLU A 131 -11.80 25.91 8.24
C GLU A 131 -11.59 25.43 6.80
N VAL A 132 -11.44 26.35 5.82
CA VAL A 132 -11.24 25.95 4.41
C VAL A 132 -9.79 25.61 4.15
N LYS A 133 -8.83 26.36 4.71
CA LYS A 133 -7.41 25.99 4.65
C LYS A 133 -7.14 24.65 5.31
N ILE A 134 -7.74 24.37 6.47
CA ILE A 134 -7.57 23.07 7.13
C ILE A 134 -8.13 21.96 6.25
N LYS A 135 -9.34 22.11 5.69
CA LYS A 135 -9.92 21.08 4.81
C LYS A 135 -9.16 20.90 3.50
N GLU A 136 -8.75 21.98 2.83
CA GLU A 136 -7.97 21.89 1.59
C GLU A 136 -6.57 21.31 1.84
N MET A 137 -5.93 21.67 2.95
CA MET A 137 -4.63 21.12 3.36
C MET A 137 -4.75 19.67 3.83
N GLU A 138 -5.86 19.28 4.49
CA GLU A 138 -6.19 17.89 4.81
C GLU A 138 -6.42 17.08 3.52
N HIS A 139 -7.18 17.59 2.57
CA HIS A 139 -7.40 16.91 1.28
C HIS A 139 -6.10 16.78 0.48
N ALA A 140 -5.25 17.81 0.45
CA ALA A 140 -3.94 17.75 -0.19
C ALA A 140 -2.98 16.77 0.51
N LEU A 141 -2.98 16.75 1.85
CA LEU A 141 -2.20 15.80 2.65
C LEU A 141 -2.69 14.36 2.45
N ILE A 142 -4.01 14.15 2.37
CA ILE A 142 -4.60 12.83 2.08
C ILE A 142 -4.21 12.38 0.67
N ALA A 143 -4.27 13.27 -0.33
CA ALA A 143 -3.83 12.96 -1.70
C ALA A 143 -2.35 12.58 -1.74
N GLN A 144 -1.49 13.35 -1.06
CA GLN A 144 -0.07 13.05 -0.96
C GLN A 144 0.20 11.71 -0.27
N LYS A 145 -0.51 11.41 0.83
CA LYS A 145 -0.40 10.10 1.50
C LYS A 145 -0.89 8.96 0.63
N MET A 146 -1.96 9.16 -0.15
CA MET A 146 -2.44 8.16 -1.10
C MET A 146 -1.41 7.88 -2.20
N ASP A 147 -0.75 8.91 -2.73
CA ASP A 147 0.31 8.74 -3.72
C ASP A 147 1.53 8.02 -3.14
N GLN A 148 1.92 8.34 -1.90
CA GLN A 148 2.99 7.64 -1.19
C GLN A 148 2.64 6.17 -0.94
N ILE A 149 1.44 5.87 -0.45
CA ILE A 149 0.96 4.52 -0.21
C ILE A 149 0.92 3.73 -1.53
N LYS A 150 0.46 4.36 -2.61
CA LYS A 150 0.41 3.73 -3.94
C LYS A 150 1.81 3.41 -4.46
N ALA A 151 2.77 4.33 -4.31
CA ALA A 151 4.16 4.09 -4.69
C ALA A 151 4.81 2.97 -3.84
N GLU A 152 4.57 2.95 -2.53
CA GLU A 152 5.07 1.90 -1.64
C GLU A 152 4.44 0.54 -1.99
N PHE A 153 3.14 0.51 -2.29
CA PHE A 153 2.43 -0.69 -2.70
C PHE A 153 3.02 -1.26 -4.00
N THR A 154 3.21 -0.44 -5.03
CA THR A 154 3.84 -0.88 -6.29
C THR A 154 5.27 -1.36 -6.09
N SER A 155 6.03 -0.74 -5.18
CA SER A 155 7.38 -1.22 -4.83
C SER A 155 7.35 -2.58 -4.15
N LYS A 156 6.45 -2.78 -3.17
CA LYS A 156 6.31 -4.07 -2.47
C LYS A 156 5.81 -5.16 -3.40
N GLU A 157 4.89 -4.85 -4.30
CA GLU A 157 4.39 -5.78 -5.31
C GLU A 157 5.52 -6.29 -6.22
N LYS A 158 6.42 -5.39 -6.66
CA LYS A 158 7.64 -5.79 -7.40
C LYS A 158 8.58 -6.67 -6.57
N THR A 159 8.76 -6.38 -5.29
CA THR A 159 9.59 -7.21 -4.40
C THR A 159 9.00 -8.61 -4.23
N VAL A 160 7.67 -8.70 -4.01
CA VAL A 160 6.97 -9.98 -3.88
C VAL A 160 7.09 -10.79 -5.17
N GLU A 161 6.92 -10.16 -6.33
CA GLU A 161 7.05 -10.85 -7.61
C GLU A 161 8.49 -11.33 -7.85
N SER A 162 9.50 -10.51 -7.51
CA SER A 162 10.91 -10.94 -7.57
C SER A 162 11.21 -12.12 -6.64
N GLN A 163 10.64 -12.12 -5.43
CA GLN A 163 10.78 -13.22 -4.48
C GLN A 163 10.10 -14.48 -5.00
N ARG A 164 8.91 -14.35 -5.60
CA ARG A 164 8.18 -15.47 -6.21
C ARG A 164 9.00 -16.12 -7.31
N ILE A 165 9.57 -15.32 -8.23
CA ILE A 165 10.44 -15.82 -9.30
C ILE A 165 11.65 -16.57 -8.70
N THR A 166 12.28 -16.02 -7.66
CA THR A 166 13.44 -16.64 -7.00
C THR A 166 13.07 -17.97 -6.34
N LEU A 167 11.92 -18.04 -5.66
CA LEU A 167 11.42 -19.27 -5.04
C LEU A 167 11.07 -20.34 -6.08
N THR A 168 10.47 -19.94 -7.21
CA THR A 168 10.20 -20.87 -8.32
C THR A 168 11.49 -21.41 -8.94
N ASP A 169 12.51 -20.57 -9.13
CA ASP A 169 13.82 -21.03 -9.63
C ASP A 169 14.52 -21.99 -8.64
N LEU A 170 14.48 -21.67 -7.34
CA LEU A 170 14.99 -22.56 -6.29
C LEU A 170 14.25 -23.90 -6.26
N GLY A 171 12.91 -23.89 -6.37
CA GLY A 171 12.10 -25.10 -6.47
C GLY A 171 12.49 -25.97 -7.66
N ASN A 172 12.65 -25.36 -8.84
CA ASN A 172 13.09 -26.07 -10.05
C ASN A 172 14.51 -26.65 -9.91
N LYS A 173 15.42 -25.95 -9.22
CA LYS A 173 16.77 -26.44 -8.94
C LYS A 173 16.74 -27.62 -7.97
N LEU A 174 15.92 -27.56 -6.94
CA LEU A 174 15.74 -28.64 -5.97
C LEU A 174 15.18 -29.89 -6.66
N GLU A 175 14.15 -29.75 -7.49
CA GLU A 175 13.55 -30.86 -8.23
C GLU A 175 14.55 -31.53 -9.18
N ARG A 176 15.39 -30.75 -9.87
CA ARG A 176 16.48 -31.29 -10.69
C ARG A 176 17.53 -32.03 -9.87
N SER A 177 17.87 -31.50 -8.69
CA SER A 177 18.82 -32.14 -7.78
C SER A 177 18.27 -33.45 -7.23
N GLU A 178 17.00 -33.49 -6.83
CA GLU A 178 16.32 -34.72 -6.40
C GLU A 178 16.30 -35.76 -7.52
N HIS A 179 15.95 -35.36 -8.74
CA HIS A 179 15.96 -36.28 -9.88
C HIS A 179 17.37 -36.84 -10.15
N SER A 180 18.41 -36.01 -10.06
CA SER A 180 19.80 -36.46 -10.23
C SER A 180 20.21 -37.45 -9.14
N LEU A 181 19.89 -37.16 -7.87
CA LEU A 181 20.17 -38.04 -6.74
C LEU A 181 19.41 -39.36 -6.85
N HIS A 182 18.14 -39.32 -7.27
CA HIS A 182 17.34 -40.52 -7.47
C HIS A 182 17.95 -41.42 -8.54
N GLN A 183 18.39 -40.84 -9.66
CA GLN A 183 19.03 -41.56 -10.75
C GLN A 183 20.39 -42.17 -10.33
N GLU A 184 21.18 -41.44 -9.54
CA GLU A 184 22.43 -41.96 -8.99
C GLU A 184 22.18 -43.13 -8.03
N ASN A 185 21.20 -43.00 -7.12
CA ASN A 185 20.83 -44.08 -6.20
C ASN A 185 20.36 -45.33 -6.95
N GLN A 186 19.53 -45.19 -7.99
CA GLN A 186 19.13 -46.32 -8.83
C GLN A 186 20.34 -47.02 -9.45
N THR A 187 21.30 -46.25 -9.97
CA THR A 187 22.54 -46.79 -10.55
C THR A 187 23.39 -47.53 -9.51
N GLN A 188 23.46 -47.02 -8.28
CA GLN A 188 24.18 -47.69 -7.18
C GLN A 188 23.48 -48.99 -6.76
N ILE A 189 22.14 -49.00 -6.68
CA ILE A 189 21.36 -50.20 -6.38
C ILE A 189 21.62 -51.29 -7.42
N GLU A 190 21.64 -50.95 -8.71
CA GLU A 190 21.98 -51.91 -9.77
C GLU A 190 23.40 -52.48 -9.62
N LYS A 191 24.38 -51.63 -9.29
CA LYS A 191 25.76 -52.09 -9.02
C LYS A 191 25.82 -53.05 -7.84
N ILE A 192 25.13 -52.75 -6.75
CA ILE A 192 25.07 -53.65 -5.57
C ILE A 192 24.46 -55.00 -5.98
N LYS A 193 23.36 -54.98 -6.74
CA LYS A 193 22.69 -56.20 -7.19
C LYS A 193 23.60 -57.05 -8.08
N ASN A 194 24.36 -56.43 -8.98
CA ASN A 194 25.33 -57.14 -9.82
C ASN A 194 26.46 -57.76 -8.99
N LEU A 195 27.03 -57.01 -8.02
CA LEU A 195 28.06 -57.50 -7.12
C LEU A 195 27.56 -58.65 -6.22
N GLN A 196 26.31 -58.58 -5.76
CA GLN A 196 25.68 -59.66 -4.98
C GLN A 196 25.58 -60.94 -5.82
N ASN A 197 25.11 -60.85 -7.06
CA ASN A 197 25.04 -62.00 -7.97
C ASN A 197 26.43 -62.61 -8.23
N GLU A 198 27.46 -61.77 -8.41
CA GLU A 198 28.84 -62.24 -8.61
C GLU A 198 29.39 -62.93 -7.36
N ASN A 199 29.10 -62.39 -6.18
CA ASN A 199 29.51 -62.96 -4.90
C ASN A 199 28.82 -64.32 -4.64
N ASP A 200 27.53 -64.43 -4.96
CA ASP A 200 26.80 -65.69 -4.86
C ASP A 200 27.35 -66.74 -5.84
N HIS A 201 27.67 -66.35 -7.07
CA HIS A 201 28.35 -67.23 -8.03
C HIS A 201 29.72 -67.71 -7.49
N LEU A 202 30.52 -66.82 -6.91
CA LEU A 202 31.82 -67.18 -6.32
C LEU A 202 31.65 -68.14 -5.14
N LYS A 203 30.67 -67.92 -4.26
CA LYS A 203 30.35 -68.84 -3.16
C LYS A 203 29.96 -70.23 -3.67
N ASP A 204 29.14 -70.31 -4.73
CA ASP A 204 28.76 -71.59 -5.32
C ASP A 204 29.95 -72.31 -5.98
N LYS A 205 30.85 -71.58 -6.64
CA LYS A 205 32.12 -72.13 -7.14
C LYS A 205 32.98 -72.69 -6.02
N ILE A 206 33.17 -71.96 -4.92
CA ILE A 206 33.93 -72.41 -3.75
C ILE A 206 33.27 -73.65 -3.14
N ARG A 207 31.94 -73.68 -3.01
CA ARG A 207 31.20 -74.84 -2.50
C ARG A 207 31.40 -76.07 -3.41
N ASN A 208 31.32 -75.90 -4.72
CA ASN A 208 31.55 -76.98 -5.68
C ASN A 208 32.98 -77.51 -5.63
N LEU A 209 33.99 -76.63 -5.54
CA LEU A 209 35.37 -77.05 -5.36
C LEU A 209 35.55 -77.84 -4.06
N LYS A 210 34.99 -77.34 -2.95
CA LYS A 210 35.05 -78.01 -1.65
C LYS A 210 34.35 -79.37 -1.64
N ASN A 211 33.25 -79.52 -2.37
CA ASN A 211 32.47 -80.77 -2.46
C ASN A 211 33.06 -81.76 -3.47
N ASN A 212 33.80 -81.29 -4.47
CA ASN A 212 34.45 -82.11 -5.48
C ASN A 212 35.93 -82.37 -5.14
N LEU A 213 36.37 -82.11 -3.90
CA LEU A 213 37.70 -82.50 -3.39
C LEU A 213 37.85 -84.02 -3.56
N PRO A 214 38.71 -84.51 -4.47
CA PRO A 214 39.07 -85.91 -4.46
C PRO A 214 40.12 -86.10 -3.35
N GLU A 215 40.04 -87.18 -2.58
CA GLU A 215 41.15 -87.62 -1.72
C GLU A 215 42.34 -87.99 -2.62
N ILE A 216 43.11 -87.00 -3.10
CA ILE A 216 44.29 -87.21 -3.93
C ILE A 216 45.45 -86.45 -3.31
N HIS A 217 46.41 -87.21 -2.77
CA HIS A 217 47.72 -86.73 -2.38
C HIS A 217 48.50 -86.21 -3.60
N SER A 218 48.50 -84.89 -3.85
CA SER A 218 49.63 -84.18 -4.48
C SER A 218 49.51 -82.65 -4.30
N ASP A 219 50.57 -82.04 -3.75
CA ASP A 219 50.86 -80.59 -3.63
C ASP A 219 49.80 -79.67 -3.00
N GLU A 220 49.63 -79.81 -1.67
CA GLU A 220 48.86 -78.91 -0.78
C GLU A 220 49.21 -77.41 -0.94
N SER A 221 50.41 -77.08 -1.45
CA SER A 221 50.83 -75.69 -1.58
C SER A 221 50.04 -74.92 -2.64
N HIS A 222 49.72 -75.55 -3.78
CA HIS A 222 49.10 -74.84 -4.90
C HIS A 222 47.58 -74.76 -4.75
N GLU A 223 46.96 -75.77 -4.13
CA GLU A 223 45.52 -75.75 -3.81
C GLU A 223 45.17 -74.75 -2.70
N ASN A 224 45.98 -74.69 -1.64
CA ASN A 224 45.79 -73.69 -0.59
C ASN A 224 46.01 -72.27 -1.13
N GLU A 225 46.92 -72.09 -2.09
CA GLU A 225 47.13 -70.81 -2.76
C GLU A 225 45.90 -70.40 -3.59
N ILE A 226 45.27 -71.33 -4.34
CA ILE A 226 44.03 -71.05 -5.10
C ILE A 226 42.86 -70.71 -4.17
N ILE A 227 42.66 -71.48 -3.09
CA ILE A 227 41.58 -71.23 -2.12
C ILE A 227 41.80 -69.90 -1.41
N ALA A 228 43.04 -69.60 -0.98
CA ALA A 228 43.39 -68.34 -0.36
C ALA A 228 43.16 -67.15 -1.30
N ASN A 229 43.49 -67.29 -2.59
CA ASN A 229 43.28 -66.23 -3.59
C ASN A 229 41.79 -65.95 -3.81
N PHE A 230 40.94 -67.00 -3.85
CA PHE A 230 39.48 -66.82 -3.93
C PHE A 230 38.88 -66.25 -2.64
N GLN A 231 39.38 -66.64 -1.47
CA GLN A 231 38.96 -66.04 -0.19
C GLN A 231 39.34 -64.56 -0.12
N GLN A 232 40.53 -64.20 -0.59
CA GLN A 232 40.96 -62.81 -0.67
C GLN A 232 40.07 -62.00 -1.62
N GLN A 233 39.76 -62.52 -2.82
CA GLN A 233 38.83 -61.86 -3.74
C GLN A 233 37.42 -61.71 -3.15
N LEU A 234 36.95 -62.70 -2.39
CA LEU A 234 35.65 -62.63 -1.73
C LEU A 234 35.64 -61.56 -0.62
N GLN A 235 36.73 -61.44 0.12
CA GLN A 235 36.88 -60.44 1.17
C GLN A 235 36.97 -59.02 0.58
N GLU A 236 37.76 -58.81 -0.47
CA GLU A 236 37.82 -57.53 -1.18
C GLU A 236 36.47 -57.13 -1.78
N SER A 237 35.70 -58.10 -2.30
CA SER A 237 34.35 -57.86 -2.81
C SER A 237 33.38 -57.46 -1.69
N ASN A 238 33.43 -58.12 -0.53
CA ASN A 238 32.63 -57.77 0.64
C ASN A 238 32.96 -56.37 1.17
N GLU A 239 34.25 -56.00 1.24
CA GLU A 239 34.69 -54.68 1.66
C GLU A 239 34.22 -53.58 0.70
N ARG A 240 34.25 -53.85 -0.62
CA ARG A 240 33.68 -52.93 -1.63
C ARG A 240 32.17 -52.76 -1.46
N CYS A 241 31.43 -53.85 -1.23
CA CYS A 241 29.99 -53.78 -0.96
C CYS A 241 29.69 -52.95 0.30
N ALA A 242 30.42 -53.19 1.40
CA ALA A 242 30.24 -52.44 2.65
C ALA A 242 30.52 -50.94 2.46
N SER A 243 31.59 -50.58 1.76
CA SER A 243 31.93 -49.19 1.44
C SER A 243 30.85 -48.50 0.59
N ILE A 244 30.26 -49.20 -0.38
CA ILE A 244 29.18 -48.64 -1.21
C ILE A 244 27.90 -48.45 -0.37
N GLN A 245 27.59 -49.40 0.50
CA GLN A 245 26.40 -49.36 1.36
C GLN A 245 26.49 -48.23 2.39
N GLU A 246 27.69 -47.95 2.92
CA GLU A 246 27.94 -46.79 3.79
C GLU A 246 27.75 -45.46 3.04
N LYS A 247 28.27 -45.35 1.81
CA LYS A 247 28.09 -44.15 0.97
C LYS A 247 26.62 -43.90 0.62
N SER A 248 25.87 -44.94 0.26
CA SER A 248 24.44 -44.84 -0.02
C SER A 248 23.65 -44.42 1.23
N SER A 249 23.98 -44.96 2.40
CA SER A 249 23.34 -44.58 3.67
C SER A 249 23.57 -43.10 4.03
N LYS A 250 24.79 -42.57 3.79
CA LYS A 250 25.12 -41.15 3.98
C LYS A 250 24.34 -40.25 3.00
N LEU A 251 24.18 -40.66 1.74
CA LEU A 251 23.39 -39.94 0.75
C LEU A 251 21.90 -39.85 1.14
N ILE A 252 21.33 -40.94 1.67
CA ILE A 252 19.94 -40.95 2.15
C ILE A 252 19.74 -40.04 3.36
N GLN A 253 20.69 -40.05 4.32
CA GLN A 253 20.64 -39.14 5.48
C GLN A 253 20.73 -37.67 5.08
N MET A 254 21.52 -37.35 4.05
CA MET A 254 21.64 -35.98 3.54
C MET A 254 20.40 -35.51 2.76
N SER A 255 19.53 -36.42 2.30
CA SER A 255 18.27 -36.03 1.62
C SER A 255 17.09 -35.84 2.59
N MET A 256 17.24 -36.20 3.87
CA MET A 256 16.18 -36.10 4.89
C MET A 256 16.35 -34.89 5.83
N ASN A 257 17.48 -34.18 5.75
CA ASN A 257 17.78 -32.95 6.50
C ASN A 257 17.83 -31.75 5.56
#